data_AF-A0A8E2JLU4-F1
#
_entry.id   AF-A0A8E2JLU4-F1
#
_cell.length_a   1.000
_cell.length_b   1.000
_cell.length_c   1.000
_cell.angle_alpha   90.00
_cell.angle_beta   90.00
_cell.angle_gamma   90.00
#
_symmetry.space_group_name_H-M   'P 1'
#
loop_
_entity.id
_entity.type
_entity.pdbx_description
1 polymer ?
#
loop_
_entity_poly.entity_id
_entity_poly.type
_entity_poly.pdbx_seq_one_letter_code
_entity_poly.pdbx_strand_id
1 'polypeptide(L)'
;LEVQVIETYKSKLRVDHPNMLTSMANLAMNNLAFTFKSKGEEGKAIRLMEEYVRKRKHILGPDHPCTKDSEDTLNSWRIEGLGLGSVSGPQAGA
;
A
#
# COMPACT_ATOMS: atom_id res chain seq x y z
N LEU A 1 -18.27 -29.04 -27.44
CA LEU A 1 -16.93 -28.41 -27.44
C LEU A 1 -16.85 -27.09 -26.65
N GLU A 2 -17.94 -26.58 -26.06
CA GLU A 2 -17.95 -25.22 -25.43
C GLU A 2 -17.56 -25.19 -23.95
N VAL A 3 -17.54 -26.32 -23.25
CA VAL A 3 -17.28 -26.36 -21.80
C VAL A 3 -15.81 -26.06 -21.47
N GLN A 4 -14.86 -26.44 -22.34
CA GLN A 4 -13.44 -26.15 -22.12
C GLN A 4 -13.10 -24.66 -22.22
N VAL A 5 -13.83 -23.89 -23.04
CA VAL A 5 -13.56 -22.46 -23.21
C VAL A 5 -13.91 -21.67 -21.96
N ILE A 6 -15.01 -22.01 -21.28
CA ILE A 6 -15.43 -21.36 -20.02
C ILE A 6 -14.45 -21.67 -18.87
N GLU A 7 -13.95 -22.90 -18.78
CA GLU A 7 -12.93 -23.26 -17.77
C GLU A 7 -11.61 -22.53 -18.03
N THR A 8 -11.20 -22.40 -19.29
CA THR A 8 -10.00 -21.65 -19.67
C THR A 8 -10.17 -20.15 -19.37
N TYR A 9 -11.36 -19.59 -19.58
CA TYR A 9 -11.66 -18.18 -19.30
C TYR A 9 -11.74 -17.88 -17.79
N LYS A 10 -12.35 -18.76 -16.99
CA LYS A 10 -12.33 -18.68 -15.51
C LYS A 10 -10.93 -18.85 -14.93
N SER A 11 -10.11 -19.70 -15.54
CA SER A 11 -8.71 -19.91 -15.12
C SER A 11 -7.86 -18.68 -15.47
N LYS A 12 -7.99 -18.13 -16.69
CA LYS A 12 -7.29 -16.90 -17.10
C LYS A 12 -7.69 -15.68 -16.27
N LEU A 13 -8.98 -15.48 -15.97
CA LEU A 13 -9.42 -14.37 -15.11
C LEU A 13 -8.93 -14.47 -13.65
N ARG A 14 -8.68 -15.68 -13.13
CA ARG A 14 -8.08 -15.86 -11.79
C ARG A 14 -6.56 -15.68 -11.77
N VAL A 15 -5.89 -15.82 -12.93
CA VAL A 15 -4.43 -15.80 -13.07
C VAL A 15 -3.89 -14.46 -13.59
N ASP A 16 -4.68 -13.66 -14.32
CA ASP A 16 -4.19 -12.43 -14.97
C ASP A 16 -4.30 -11.16 -14.12
N HIS A 17 -5.09 -11.17 -13.04
CA HIS A 17 -5.21 -10.01 -12.13
C HIS A 17 -4.78 -10.23 -10.67
N PRO A 18 -3.64 -10.91 -10.39
CA PRO A 18 -2.97 -10.78 -9.10
C PRO A 18 -2.71 -9.30 -8.78
N ASN A 19 -2.43 -8.48 -9.80
CA ASN A 19 -2.27 -7.04 -9.64
C ASN A 19 -3.54 -6.34 -9.14
N MET A 20 -4.74 -6.76 -9.52
CA MET A 20 -5.97 -6.08 -9.10
C MET A 20 -6.36 -6.44 -7.66
N LEU A 21 -6.40 -7.73 -7.33
CA LEU A 21 -6.72 -8.17 -5.96
C LEU A 21 -5.63 -7.71 -4.98
N THR A 22 -4.36 -7.75 -5.39
CA THR A 22 -3.27 -7.26 -4.55
C THR A 22 -3.29 -5.73 -4.45
N SER A 23 -3.69 -5.00 -5.50
CA SER A 23 -3.89 -3.54 -5.40
C SER A 23 -5.01 -3.19 -4.41
N MET A 24 -6.13 -3.90 -4.43
CA MET A 24 -7.23 -3.69 -3.47
C MET A 24 -6.79 -3.97 -2.04
N ALA A 25 -6.09 -5.09 -1.80
CA ALA A 25 -5.54 -5.41 -0.49
C ALA A 25 -4.50 -4.36 -0.04
N ASN A 26 -3.65 -3.89 -0.95
CA ASN A 26 -2.65 -2.87 -0.66
C ASN A 26 -3.31 -1.52 -0.31
N LEU A 27 -4.35 -1.10 -1.03
CA LEU A 27 -5.10 0.13 -0.74
C LEU A 27 -5.80 0.04 0.62
N ALA A 28 -6.40 -1.11 0.94
CA ALA A 28 -6.99 -1.36 2.25
C ALA A 28 -5.94 -1.26 3.38
N MET A 29 -4.73 -1.79 3.15
CA MET A 29 -3.61 -1.64 4.08
C MET A 29 -3.23 -0.16 4.26
N ASN A 30 -3.07 0.59 3.17
CA ASN A 30 -2.74 2.01 3.27
C ASN A 30 -3.77 2.79 4.10
N ASN A 31 -5.06 2.63 3.80
CA ASN A 31 -6.14 3.29 4.54
C ASN A 31 -6.15 2.91 6.03
N LEU A 32 -5.92 1.63 6.33
CA LEU A 32 -5.87 1.14 7.70
C LEU A 32 -4.64 1.71 8.45
N ALA A 33 -3.50 1.84 7.78
CA ALA A 33 -2.29 2.44 8.36
C ALA A 33 -2.54 3.91 8.74
N PHE A 34 -3.15 4.69 7.85
CA PHE A 34 -3.56 6.07 8.15
C PHE A 34 -4.59 6.15 9.28
N THR A 35 -5.52 5.20 9.35
CA THR A 35 -6.49 5.11 10.44
C THR A 35 -5.82 4.82 11.78
N PHE A 36 -4.80 3.96 11.82
CA PHE A 36 -4.03 3.73 13.04
C PHE A 36 -3.20 4.95 13.44
N LYS A 37 -2.63 5.67 12.46
CA LYS A 37 -1.89 6.92 12.70
C LYS A 37 -2.80 7.98 13.32
N SER A 38 -4.02 8.16 12.81
CA SER A 38 -4.98 9.14 13.38
C SER A 38 -5.48 8.76 14.77
N LYS A 39 -5.51 7.45 15.10
CA LYS A 39 -5.82 6.95 16.45
C LYS A 39 -4.66 7.06 17.45
N GLY A 40 -3.50 7.57 17.02
CA GLY A 40 -2.29 7.61 17.85
C GLY A 40 -1.60 6.25 18.03
N GLU A 41 -2.05 5.22 17.30
CA GLU A 41 -1.41 3.90 17.31
C GLU A 41 -0.25 3.84 16.31
N GLU A 42 0.74 4.72 16.49
CA GLU A 42 1.84 4.93 15.53
C GLU A 42 2.63 3.66 15.21
N GLY A 43 2.91 2.84 16.23
CA GLY A 43 3.63 1.57 16.03
C GLY A 43 2.89 0.59 15.11
N LYS A 44 1.55 0.53 15.18
CA LYS A 44 0.75 -0.30 14.26
C LYS A 44 0.69 0.31 12.87
N ALA A 45 0.55 1.63 12.78
CA ALA A 45 0.55 2.35 11.50
C ALA A 45 1.85 2.11 10.72
N ILE A 46 3.01 2.29 11.36
CA ILE A 46 4.33 2.09 10.74
C ILE A 46 4.50 0.66 10.25
N ARG A 47 4.22 -0.34 11.10
CA ARG A 47 4.34 -1.76 10.73
C ARG A 47 3.47 -2.11 9.52
N LEU A 48 2.26 -1.57 9.45
CA LEU A 48 1.35 -1.85 8.36
C LEU A 48 1.78 -1.14 7.06
N MET A 49 2.33 0.07 7.18
CA MET A 49 2.91 0.81 6.06
C MET A 49 4.19 0.15 5.52
N GLU A 50 5.02 -0.48 6.37
CA GLU A 50 6.18 -1.30 5.95
C GLU A 50 5.75 -2.50 5.10
N GLU A 51 4.74 -3.24 5.53
CA GLU A 51 4.18 -4.36 4.77
C GLU A 51 3.66 -3.91 3.40
N TYR A 52 2.97 -2.77 3.37
CA TYR A 52 2.43 -2.17 2.15
C TYR A 52 3.54 -1.77 1.17
N VAL A 53 4.58 -1.07 1.63
CA VAL A 53 5.76 -0.70 0.82
C VAL A 53 6.43 -1.95 0.26
N ARG A 54 6.61 -3.00 1.08
CA ARG A 54 7.26 -4.24 0.64
C ARG A 54 6.48 -4.92 -0.47
N LYS A 55 5.14 -4.97 -0.34
CA LYS A 55 4.27 -5.51 -1.39
C LYS A 55 4.33 -4.66 -2.66
N ARG A 56 4.29 -3.33 -2.55
CA ARG A 56 4.44 -2.43 -3.70
C ARG A 56 5.76 -2.61 -4.43
N LYS A 57 6.88 -2.72 -3.70
CA LYS A 57 8.20 -3.04 -4.28
C LYS A 57 8.17 -4.34 -5.09
N HIS A 58 7.49 -5.36 -4.59
CA HIS A 58 7.42 -6.65 -5.28
C HIS A 58 6.55 -6.60 -6.55
N ILE A 59 5.47 -5.82 -6.55
CA ILE A 59 4.50 -5.77 -7.65
C ILE A 59 4.90 -4.75 -8.73
N LEU A 60 5.28 -3.54 -8.31
CA LEU A 60 5.56 -2.40 -9.18
C LEU A 60 7.05 -2.17 -9.40
N GLY A 61 7.90 -2.74 -8.54
CA GLY A 61 9.33 -2.48 -8.52
C GLY A 61 9.72 -1.34 -7.56
N PRO A 62 11.01 -1.28 -7.15
CA PRO A 62 11.53 -0.24 -6.26
C PRO A 62 11.59 1.14 -6.92
N ASP A 63 11.72 1.21 -8.25
CA ASP A 63 11.85 2.49 -8.96
C ASP A 63 10.52 3.17 -9.28
N HIS A 64 9.40 2.47 -9.09
CA HIS A 64 8.08 2.99 -9.41
C HIS A 64 7.73 4.20 -8.52
N PRO A 65 7.22 5.31 -9.07
CA PRO A 65 6.88 6.52 -8.30
C PRO A 65 6.00 6.22 -7.08
N CYS A 66 4.93 5.45 -7.27
CA CYS A 66 4.05 5.04 -6.19
C CYS A 66 4.72 4.22 -5.06
N THR A 67 5.82 3.52 -5.34
CA THR A 67 6.61 2.83 -4.31
C THR A 67 7.41 3.86 -3.52
N LYS A 68 8.10 4.78 -4.21
CA LYS A 68 8.88 5.87 -3.59
C LYS A 68 8.01 6.75 -2.68
N ASP A 69 6.84 7.19 -3.15
CA ASP A 69 5.90 7.99 -2.34
C ASP A 69 5.52 7.28 -1.02
N SER A 70 5.30 5.96 -1.10
CA SER A 70 4.96 5.16 0.08
C SER A 70 6.14 4.98 1.03
N GLU A 71 7.37 4.92 0.51
CA GLU A 71 8.59 4.89 1.32
C GLU A 71 8.84 6.21 2.03
N ASP A 72 8.68 7.33 1.33
CA ASP A 72 8.83 8.66 1.91
C ASP A 72 7.81 8.89 3.03
N THR A 73 6.56 8.46 2.82
CA THR A 73 5.53 8.51 3.87
C THR A 73 5.93 7.67 5.09
N LEU A 74 6.42 6.44 4.88
CA LEU A 74 6.89 5.58 5.96
C LEU A 74 8.07 6.20 6.72
N ASN A 75 9.00 6.84 6.00
CA ASN A 75 10.16 7.48 6.59
C ASN A 75 9.75 8.70 7.43
N SER A 76 8.82 9.52 6.94
CA SER A 76 8.22 10.63 7.71
C SER A 76 7.65 10.12 9.03
N TRP A 77 6.83 9.06 8.99
CA TRP A 77 6.21 8.52 10.20
C TRP A 77 7.20 7.96 11.21
N ARG A 78 8.31 7.36 10.75
CA ARG A 78 9.39 6.90 11.64
C ARG A 78 10.12 8.08 12.30
N ILE A 79 10.37 9.14 11.55
CA ILE A 79 11.01 10.36 12.08
C ILE A 79 10.11 11.04 13.12
N GLU A 80 8.82 11.16 12.81
CA GLU A 80 7.80 11.69 13.73
C GLU A 80 7.72 10.87 15.03
N GLY A 81 7.66 9.53 14.93
CA GLY A 81 7.60 8.64 16.09
C GLY A 81 8.87 8.63 16.95
N LEU A 82 10.00 9.12 16.42
CA LEU A 82 11.25 9.31 17.17
C LEU A 82 11.34 10.68 17.85
N GLY A 83 10.31 11.52 17.75
CA GLY A 83 10.28 12.85 18.37
C GLY A 83 11.26 13.86 17.75
N LEU A 84 11.89 13.51 16.62
CA LEU A 84 12.82 14.37 15.87
C LEU A 84 12.04 15.07 14.77
N GLY A 85 11.16 15.99 15.15
CA GLY A 85 10.32 16.71 14.21
C GLY A 85 11.12 17.42 13.10
N SER A 86 10.71 17.21 11.86
CA SER A 86 10.77 18.26 10.83
C SER A 86 9.37 18.48 10.31
N VAL A 87 8.80 19.61 10.72
CA VAL A 87 7.78 20.42 10.04
C VAL A 87 7.54 20.02 8.59
N SER A 88 6.45 19.26 8.35
CA SER A 88 5.78 19.17 7.05
C SER A 88 4.29 18.82 7.25
N GLY A 89 3.60 19.64 8.04
CA GLY A 89 2.28 20.14 7.62
C GLY A 89 2.51 21.59 7.14
N PRO A 90 1.72 22.18 6.22
CA PRO A 90 0.29 21.96 5.91
C PRO A 90 0.08 21.68 4.38
N GLN A 91 -1.09 21.58 3.72
CA GLN A 91 -2.42 22.16 3.90
C GLN A 91 -3.43 21.44 2.96
N ALA A 92 -4.71 21.55 3.31
CA ALA A 92 -5.89 21.07 2.62
C ALA A 92 -6.11 21.52 1.15
N GLY A 93 -6.95 20.78 0.44
CA GLY A 93 -7.82 21.26 -0.65
C GLY A 93 -8.80 20.15 -1.06
N ALA A 94 -10.11 20.34 -1.23
CA ALA A 94 -11.02 21.46 -1.10
C ALA A 94 -12.42 20.87 -0.81
#